data_AF-A0A6A1W826-F1
#
_entry.id   AF-A0A6A1W826-F1
#
_cell.length_a   1.000
_cell.length_b   1.000
_cell.length_c   1.000
_cell.angle_alpha   90.00
_cell.angle_beta   90.00
_cell.angle_gamma   90.00
#
_symmetry.space_group_name_H-M   'P 1'
#
loop_
_entity.id
_entity.type
_entity.pdbx_description
1 polymer ?
#
loop_
_entity_poly.entity_id
_entity_poly.type
_entity_poly.pdbx_seq_one_letter_code
_entity_poly.pdbx_strand_id
1 'polypeptide(L)'
;MKRLKAMSEAAWKYLDDVDPKLWSRHAFGWACKSDMVFNKLAECFNSWTKEARDKPIITMLEMIRQRLMVRFRQKREGAEAALRSGMMFCPKILKKLERSKSEASHCRCSQSGMQFEVDHYDAARWLQFEVDHMTMRGQWWT
;
A
#
# COMPACT_ATOMS: atom_id res chain seq x y z
N MET A 1 -15.49 2.46 13.73
CA MET A 1 -16.46 1.68 14.53
C MET A 1 -17.80 2.38 14.74
N LYS A 2 -17.87 3.68 15.10
CA LYS A 2 -19.16 4.40 15.33
C LYS A 2 -20.16 4.27 14.17
N ARG A 3 -19.71 4.39 12.92
CA ARG A 3 -20.57 4.21 11.72
C ARG A 3 -21.10 2.78 11.57
N LEU A 4 -20.27 1.77 11.87
CA LEU A 4 -20.67 0.35 11.75
C LEU A 4 -21.71 -0.02 12.80
N LYS A 5 -21.56 0.49 14.03
CA LYS A 5 -22.56 0.34 15.11
C LYS A 5 -23.92 0.94 14.75
N ALA A 6 -23.94 2.07 14.04
CA ALA A 6 -25.18 2.70 13.58
C ALA A 6 -25.89 1.91 12.46
N MET A 7 -25.14 1.17 11.64
CA MET A 7 -25.71 0.34 10.57
C MET A 7 -26.19 -1.02 11.06
N SER A 8 -25.42 -1.67 11.93
CA SER A 8 -25.78 -2.95 12.52
C SER A 8 -25.06 -3.14 13.85
N GLU A 9 -25.84 -3.16 14.93
CA GLU A 9 -25.30 -3.37 16.27
C GLU A 9 -24.78 -4.81 16.45
N ALA A 10 -25.46 -5.80 15.86
CA ALA A 10 -25.06 -7.20 15.92
C ALA A 10 -23.69 -7.44 15.24
N ALA A 11 -23.48 -6.86 14.05
CA ALA A 11 -22.20 -6.94 13.36
C ALA A 11 -21.09 -6.19 14.12
N TRP A 12 -21.43 -5.08 14.77
CA TRP A 12 -20.49 -4.36 15.61
C TRP A 12 -20.02 -5.20 16.79
N LYS A 13 -20.93 -5.82 17.55
CA LYS A 13 -20.58 -6.69 18.68
C LYS A 13 -19.70 -7.86 18.23
N TYR A 14 -20.08 -8.53 17.14
CA TYR A 14 -19.27 -9.62 16.58
C TYR A 14 -17.84 -9.18 16.23
N LEU A 15 -17.67 -8.03 15.57
CA LEU A 15 -16.33 -7.54 15.20
C LEU A 15 -15.54 -6.99 16.40
N ASP A 16 -16.22 -6.57 17.46
CA ASP A 16 -15.58 -6.12 18.71
C ASP A 16 -15.00 -7.32 19.49
N ASP A 17 -15.69 -8.46 19.44
CA ASP A 17 -15.24 -9.71 20.07
C ASP A 17 -14.07 -10.39 19.31
N VAL A 18 -13.96 -10.15 18.00
CA VAL A 18 -12.91 -10.75 17.16
C VAL A 18 -11.67 -9.86 17.16
N ASP A 19 -10.49 -10.46 17.36
CA ASP A 19 -9.20 -9.73 17.32
C ASP A 19 -9.11 -8.86 16.04
N PRO A 20 -8.93 -7.53 16.17
CA PRO A 20 -8.77 -6.61 15.05
C PRO A 20 -7.73 -7.05 14.01
N LYS A 21 -6.70 -7.82 14.41
CA LYS A 21 -5.70 -8.37 13.50
C LYS A 21 -6.26 -9.33 12.44
N LEU A 22 -7.44 -9.90 12.67
CA LEU A 22 -8.06 -10.86 11.76
C LEU A 22 -8.93 -10.18 10.70
N TRP A 23 -9.49 -9.02 11.00
CA TRP A 23 -10.49 -8.39 10.13
C TRP A 23 -10.17 -6.95 9.74
N SER A 24 -9.19 -6.31 10.39
CA SER A 24 -8.89 -4.90 10.17
C SER A 24 -7.46 -4.66 9.72
N ARG A 25 -7.34 -4.09 8.51
CA ARG A 25 -6.04 -3.78 7.89
C ARG A 25 -5.16 -2.84 8.72
N HIS A 26 -5.75 -1.99 9.58
CA HIS A 26 -4.98 -1.10 10.46
C HIS A 26 -4.16 -1.90 11.51
N ALA A 27 -4.72 -3.01 11.98
CA ALA A 27 -4.13 -3.86 13.01
C ALA A 27 -3.17 -4.93 12.44
N PHE A 28 -3.08 -5.09 11.12
CA PHE A 28 -2.15 -6.02 10.50
C PHE A 28 -0.69 -5.64 10.81
N GLY A 29 0.16 -6.66 10.98
CA GLY A 29 1.60 -6.47 11.13
C GLY A 29 2.23 -5.79 9.91
N TRP A 30 3.36 -5.12 10.11
CA TRP A 30 4.05 -4.35 9.07
C TRP A 30 4.36 -5.19 7.82
N ALA A 31 4.74 -6.45 8.00
CA ALA A 31 5.07 -7.37 6.91
C ALA A 31 3.90 -7.66 5.96
N CYS A 32 2.66 -7.59 6.47
CA CYS A 32 1.44 -7.90 5.70
C CYS A 32 0.78 -6.64 5.11
N LYS A 33 1.25 -5.44 5.47
CA LYS A 33 0.74 -4.16 4.96
C LYS A 33 1.28 -3.90 3.55
N SER A 34 0.75 -4.62 2.57
CA SER A 34 1.03 -4.37 1.15
C SER A 34 0.01 -3.41 0.55
N ASP A 35 0.47 -2.39 -0.17
CA ASP A 35 -0.37 -1.49 -1.01
C ASP A 35 -1.18 -2.22 -2.10
N MET A 36 -0.90 -3.51 -2.32
CA MET A 36 -1.60 -4.32 -3.29
C MET A 36 -3.05 -4.56 -2.85
N VAL A 37 -3.99 -3.89 -3.52
CA VAL A 37 -5.43 -4.14 -3.37
C VAL A 37 -5.78 -5.38 -4.19
N PHE A 38 -6.20 -6.45 -3.52
CA PHE A 38 -6.46 -7.76 -4.14
C PHE A 38 -7.41 -7.72 -5.35
N ASN A 39 -8.38 -6.80 -5.37
CA ASN A 39 -9.31 -6.67 -6.50
C ASN A 39 -8.58 -6.37 -7.83
N LYS A 40 -7.55 -5.51 -7.78
CA LYS A 40 -6.74 -5.17 -8.96
C LYS A 40 -5.97 -6.38 -9.51
N LEU A 41 -5.58 -7.32 -8.65
CA LEU A 41 -4.88 -8.53 -9.08
C LEU A 41 -5.82 -9.48 -9.84
N ALA A 42 -7.04 -9.67 -9.34
CA ALA A 42 -8.05 -10.48 -10.01
C ALA A 42 -8.45 -9.88 -11.37
N GLU A 43 -8.69 -8.57 -11.44
CA GLU A 43 -8.97 -7.85 -12.68
C GLU A 43 -7.83 -7.99 -13.69
N CYS A 44 -6.59 -7.78 -13.23
CA CYS A 44 -5.40 -7.95 -14.07
C CYS A 44 -5.28 -9.39 -14.58
N PHE A 45 -5.44 -10.39 -13.72
CA PHE A 45 -5.36 -11.81 -14.11
C PHE A 45 -6.45 -12.20 -15.12
N ASN A 46 -7.67 -11.71 -14.90
CA ASN A 46 -8.80 -11.96 -15.80
C ASN A 46 -8.58 -11.33 -17.18
N SER A 47 -8.13 -10.08 -17.22
CA SER A 47 -7.73 -9.43 -18.47
C SER A 47 -6.61 -10.19 -19.18
N TRP A 48 -5.62 -10.67 -18.42
CA TRP A 48 -4.41 -11.28 -18.96
C TRP A 48 -4.64 -12.67 -19.56
N THR A 49 -5.58 -13.43 -19.00
CA THR A 49 -5.93 -14.78 -19.45
C THR A 49 -7.10 -14.82 -20.44
N LYS A 50 -7.81 -13.70 -20.63
CA LYS A 50 -9.02 -13.62 -21.47
C LYS A 50 -8.86 -14.27 -22.84
N GLU A 51 -7.80 -13.93 -23.57
CA GLU A 51 -7.55 -14.43 -24.93
C GLU A 51 -7.08 -15.90 -25.00
N ALA A 52 -6.55 -16.44 -23.89
CA ALA A 52 -6.03 -17.80 -23.84
C ALA A 52 -7.11 -18.83 -23.43
N ARG A 53 -8.19 -18.38 -22.77
CA ARG A 53 -9.25 -19.25 -22.22
C ARG A 53 -10.05 -19.99 -23.28
N ASP A 54 -10.19 -19.42 -24.48
CA ASP A 54 -10.96 -20.03 -25.58
C ASP A 54 -10.14 -21.04 -26.39
N LYS A 55 -8.95 -21.43 -25.91
CA LYS A 55 -8.03 -22.33 -26.59
C LYS A 55 -7.90 -23.67 -25.85
N PRO A 56 -7.51 -24.75 -26.53
CA PRO A 56 -7.19 -26.01 -25.88
C PRO A 56 -6.15 -25.83 -24.76
N ILE A 57 -6.19 -26.66 -23.73
CA ILE A 57 -5.37 -26.50 -22.51
C ILE A 57 -3.87 -26.34 -22.80
N ILE A 58 -3.35 -27.12 -23.76
CA ILE A 58 -1.93 -27.06 -24.17
C ILE A 58 -1.62 -25.69 -24.78
N THR A 59 -2.45 -25.21 -25.69
CA THR A 59 -2.30 -23.91 -26.35
C THR A 59 -2.43 -22.76 -25.35
N MET A 60 -3.38 -22.84 -24.41
CA MET A 60 -3.56 -21.85 -23.34
C MET A 60 -2.30 -21.71 -22.48
N LEU A 61 -1.72 -22.84 -22.04
CA LEU A 61 -0.51 -22.85 -21.23
C LEU A 61 0.70 -22.28 -21.99
N GLU A 62 0.84 -22.63 -23.27
CA GLU A 62 1.92 -22.13 -24.11
C GLU A 62 1.82 -20.61 -24.33
N MET A 63 0.60 -20.09 -24.56
CA MET A 63 0.36 -18.64 -24.65
C MET A 63 0.71 -17.91 -23.34
N ILE A 64 0.33 -18.46 -22.19
CA ILE A 64 0.68 -17.88 -20.88
C ILE A 64 2.20 -17.88 -20.68
N ARG A 65 2.87 -19.00 -21.01
CA ARG A 65 4.33 -19.14 -20.91
C ARG A 65 5.06 -18.09 -21.76
N GLN A 66 4.66 -17.94 -23.02
CA GLN A 66 5.25 -16.94 -23.92
C GLN A 66 5.06 -15.50 -23.41
N ARG A 67 3.85 -15.17 -22.93
CA ARG A 67 3.57 -13.85 -22.33
C ARG A 67 4.43 -13.59 -21.09
N LEU A 68 4.60 -14.58 -20.21
CA LEU A 68 5.47 -14.47 -19.04
C LEU A 68 6.91 -14.21 -19.45
N MET A 69 7.43 -14.96 -20.42
CA MET A 69 8.81 -14.79 -20.90
C MET A 69 9.06 -13.39 -21.44
N VAL A 70 8.18 -12.89 -22.32
CA VAL A 70 8.31 -11.53 -22.87
C VAL A 70 8.27 -10.48 -21.76
N ARG A 71 7.36 -10.63 -20.80
CA ARG A 71 7.20 -9.70 -19.68
C ARG A 71 8.43 -9.70 -18.76
N PHE A 72 8.97 -10.87 -18.43
CA PHE A 72 10.18 -10.96 -17.60
C PHE A 72 11.40 -10.38 -18.32
N ARG A 73 11.54 -10.64 -19.62
CA ARG A 73 12.58 -10.03 -20.45
C ARG A 73 12.50 -8.51 -20.42
N GLN A 74 11.34 -7.92 -20.72
CA GLN A 74 11.14 -6.47 -20.69
C GLN A 74 11.42 -5.87 -19.31
N LYS A 75 11.00 -6.57 -18.24
CA LYS A 75 11.25 -6.13 -16.86
C LYS A 75 12.73 -6.12 -16.53
N ARG A 76 13.46 -7.15 -16.95
CA ARG A 76 14.90 -7.27 -16.75
C ARG A 76 15.64 -6.19 -17.55
N GLU A 77 15.34 -6.05 -18.83
CA GLU A 77 15.95 -5.03 -19.70
C GLU A 77 15.72 -3.61 -19.15
N GLY A 78 14.51 -3.31 -18.68
CA GLY A 78 14.20 -2.03 -18.06
C GLY A 78 14.93 -1.79 -16.73
N ALA A 79 15.13 -2.84 -15.92
CA ALA A 79 15.90 -2.74 -14.68
C ALA A 79 17.38 -2.53 -14.96
N GLU A 80 17.96 -3.29 -15.89
CA GLU A 80 19.35 -3.14 -16.31
C GLU A 80 19.61 -1.78 -16.95
N ALA A 81 18.67 -1.26 -17.75
CA ALA A 81 18.77 0.08 -18.33
C ALA A 81 18.79 1.17 -17.25
N ALA A 82 17.94 1.06 -16.22
CA ALA A 82 17.95 1.98 -15.10
C ALA A 82 19.27 1.94 -14.30
N LEU A 83 19.81 0.73 -14.08
CA LEU A 83 21.12 0.58 -13.43
C LEU A 83 22.24 1.21 -14.26
N ARG A 84 22.23 0.99 -15.58
CA ARG A 84 23.20 1.60 -16.51
C ARG A 84 23.11 3.13 -16.55
N SER A 85 21.92 3.71 -16.36
CA SER A 85 21.76 5.16 -16.25
C SER A 85 22.14 5.71 -14.87
N GLY A 86 22.71 4.88 -13.98
CA GLY A 86 23.10 5.28 -12.62
C GLY A 86 21.93 5.37 -11.63
N MET A 87 20.73 4.92 -11.99
CA MET A 87 19.60 4.90 -11.07
C MET A 87 19.69 3.69 -10.14
N MET A 88 19.63 3.94 -8.84
CA MET A 88 19.60 2.89 -7.81
C MET A 88 18.22 2.21 -7.69
N PHE A 89 17.15 2.92 -8.04
CA PHE A 89 15.77 2.44 -7.90
C PHE A 89 15.02 2.44 -9.23
N CYS A 90 14.02 1.55 -9.34
CA CYS A 90 13.10 1.56 -10.47
C CYS A 90 12.35 2.90 -10.54
N PRO A 91 12.14 3.51 -11.73
CA PRO A 91 11.51 4.83 -11.86
C PRO A 91 10.15 4.97 -11.16
N LYS A 92 9.36 3.88 -11.09
CA LYS A 92 8.07 3.89 -10.38
C LYS A 92 8.21 4.08 -8.88
N ILE A 93 9.23 3.47 -8.27
CA ILE A 93 9.51 3.59 -6.84
C ILE A 93 10.08 4.97 -6.57
N LEU A 94 11.02 5.43 -7.41
CA LEU A 94 11.59 6.77 -7.30
C LEU A 94 10.50 7.85 -7.36
N LYS A 95 9.57 7.77 -8.30
CA LYS A 95 8.43 8.70 -8.39
C LYS A 95 7.56 8.71 -7.13
N LYS A 96 7.32 7.54 -6.52
CA LYS A 96 6.59 7.46 -5.24
C LYS A 96 7.38 8.10 -4.10
N LEU A 97 8.70 7.88 -4.07
CA LEU A 97 9.58 8.45 -3.07
C LEU A 97 9.66 9.98 -3.19
N GLU A 98 9.85 10.51 -4.40
CA GLU A 98 9.86 11.95 -4.68
C GLU A 98 8.55 12.62 -4.28
N ARG A 99 7.41 11.98 -4.58
CA ARG A 99 6.10 12.44 -4.12
C ARG A 99 6.04 12.49 -2.59
N SER A 100 6.47 11.44 -1.91
CA SER A 100 6.46 11.38 -0.44
C SER A 100 7.42 12.41 0.16
N LYS A 101 8.56 12.67 -0.48
CA LYS A 101 9.51 13.72 -0.09
C LYS A 101 8.90 15.11 -0.24
N SER A 102 8.21 15.37 -1.35
CA SER A 102 7.49 16.62 -1.58
C SER A 102 6.39 16.83 -0.55
N GLU A 103 5.55 15.82 -0.31
CA GLU A 103 4.52 15.86 0.73
C GLU A 103 5.13 16.10 2.12
N ALA A 104 6.21 15.39 2.48
CA ALA A 104 6.91 15.58 3.75
C ALA A 104 7.59 16.95 3.88
N SER A 105 7.99 17.59 2.77
CA SER A 105 8.57 18.95 2.81
C SER A 105 7.56 20.01 3.26
N HIS A 106 6.26 19.71 3.13
CA HIS A 106 5.19 20.56 3.65
C HIS A 106 4.85 20.25 5.12
N CYS A 107 5.55 19.31 5.76
CA CYS A 107 5.41 19.03 7.18
C CYS A 107 6.53 19.71 7.97
N ARG A 108 6.18 20.48 9.00
CA ARG A 108 7.10 20.95 10.04
C ARG A 108 6.88 20.08 11.28
N CYS A 109 7.95 19.50 11.81
CA CYS A 109 7.91 18.78 13.08
C CYS A 109 8.56 19.63 14.17
N SER A 110 7.84 19.88 15.27
CA SER A 110 8.34 20.46 16.52
C SER A 110 8.42 19.36 17.58
N GLN A 111 9.48 19.36 18.38
CA GLN A 111 9.70 18.34 19.42
C GLN A 111 9.76 19.01 20.80
N SER A 112 9.07 18.40 21.76
CA SER A 112 9.20 18.70 23.19
C SER A 112 9.30 17.39 23.97
N GLY A 113 10.51 17.05 24.43
CA GLY A 113 10.76 15.76 25.09
C GLY A 113 10.50 14.56 24.16
N MET A 114 9.59 13.66 24.56
CA MET A 114 9.16 12.49 23.77
C MET A 114 7.91 12.75 22.91
N GLN A 115 7.42 13.99 22.89
CA GLN A 115 6.26 14.40 22.12
C GLN A 115 6.70 15.16 20.87
N PHE A 116 6.06 14.82 19.76
CA PHE A 116 6.29 15.45 18.48
C PHE A 116 4.97 16.03 17.98
N GLU A 117 4.97 17.30 17.62
CA GLU A 117 3.85 17.94 16.95
C GLU A 117 4.22 18.13 15.48
N VAL A 118 3.31 17.73 14.59
CA VAL A 118 3.51 17.81 13.14
C VAL A 118 2.46 18.72 12.53
N ASP A 119 2.96 19.76 11.90
CA ASP A 119 2.24 20.85 11.26
C ASP A 119 2.33 20.67 9.75
N HIS A 120 1.21 20.58 9.05
CA HIS A 120 1.22 20.57 7.58
C HIS A 120 0.74 21.92 7.06
N TYR A 121 1.50 22.59 6.18
CA TYR A 121 1.20 23.96 5.73
C TYR A 121 -0.25 24.15 5.22
N ASP A 122 -0.80 23.14 4.55
CA ASP A 122 -2.17 23.17 4.00
C ASP A 122 -3.27 22.57 4.91
N ALA A 123 -2.93 22.05 6.10
CA ALA A 123 -3.90 21.41 6.98
C ALA A 123 -4.18 22.27 8.21
N ALA A 124 -5.46 22.64 8.42
CA ALA A 124 -5.93 23.29 9.64
C ALA A 124 -5.98 22.35 10.87
N ARG A 125 -5.16 21.29 10.88
CA ARG A 125 -5.13 20.25 11.92
C ARG A 125 -3.69 19.89 12.24
N TRP A 126 -3.39 19.95 13.53
CA TRP A 126 -2.11 19.59 14.11
C TRP A 126 -2.22 18.17 14.67
N LEU A 127 -1.16 17.38 14.50
CA LEU A 127 -1.10 16.00 14.98
C LEU A 127 -0.01 15.89 16.04
N GLN A 128 -0.41 15.54 17.27
CA GLN A 128 0.54 15.23 18.33
C GLN A 128 0.79 13.73 18.36
N PHE A 129 2.06 13.35 18.25
CA PHE A 129 2.53 11.98 18.34
C PHE A 129 3.32 11.78 19.63
N GLU A 130 2.97 10.74 20.37
CA GLU A 130 3.78 10.24 21.48
C GLU A 130 4.53 8.98 21.01
N VAL A 131 5.85 9.00 21.17
CA VAL A 131 6.72 7.88 20.79
C VAL A 131 7.03 7.05 22.03
N ASP A 132 6.30 5.95 22.19
CA ASP A 132 6.70 4.87 23.09
C ASP A 132 7.62 3.91 22.34
N HIS A 133 8.46 3.17 23.07
CA HIS A 133 9.61 2.33 22.65
C HIS A 133 9.52 1.53 21.31
N MET A 134 8.36 1.41 20.65
CA MET A 134 8.19 0.90 19.29
C MET A 134 6.91 1.36 18.55
N THR A 135 6.14 2.33 19.07
CA THR A 135 4.81 2.69 18.53
C THR A 135 4.55 4.19 18.57
N MET A 136 4.11 4.77 17.44
CA MET A 136 3.60 6.15 17.37
C MET A 136 2.08 6.15 17.62
N ARG A 137 1.62 6.87 18.64
CA ARG A 137 0.19 7.13 18.88
C ARG A 137 -0.11 8.59 18.56
N GLY A 138 -1.04 8.84 17.64
CA GLY A 138 -1.42 10.18 17.19
C GLY A 138 -2.82 10.59 17.67
N GLN A 139 -2.96 11.80 18.23
CA GLN A 139 -4.26 12.42 18.52
C GLN A 139 -4.48 13.64 17.62
N TRP A 140 -5.70 13.74 17.07
CA TRP A 140 -6.14 14.87 16.25
C TRP A 140 -6.82 15.89 17.15
N TRP A 141 -6.40 17.15 17.06
CA TRP A 141 -7.12 18.27 17.65
C TRP A 141 -7.95 18.96 16.56
N THR A 142 -9.19 19.32 16.88
CA THR A 142 -10.12 20.09 16.01
C THR A 142 -10.31 21.49 16.55
#